data_AF-A0A6A3GN14-F1
#
_entry.id   AF-A0A6A3GN14-F1
#
_cell.length_a   1.000
_cell.length_b   1.000
_cell.length_c   1.000
_cell.angle_alpha   90.00
_cell.angle_beta   90.00
_cell.angle_gamma   90.00
#
_symmetry.space_group_name_H-M   'P 1'
#
loop_
_entity.id
_entity.type
_entity.pdbx_description
1 polymer ?
#
loop_
_entity_poly.entity_id
_entity_poly.type
_entity_poly.pdbx_seq_one_letter_code
_entity_poly.pdbx_strand_id
1 'polypeptide(L)'
;MSDGPHQATPGSELSPDVPTLADFRTIKIEIGVSQPWGMTQGQLDRKAISVWTMVAGVEYALCVKFDPNFANAEYKLYDARVNPLVQLAPLPIRAPRTVIQLDGRRILGIPPGMRLLVGFPATLSVDLYSPLVWAMR
;
A
#
# COMPACT_ATOMS: atom_id res chain seq x y z
N MET A 1 6.08 -3.70 -16.46
CA MET A 1 7.00 -4.78 -16.05
C MET A 1 7.49 -4.42 -14.66
N SER A 2 7.33 -5.28 -13.67
CA SER A 2 7.76 -5.02 -12.29
C SER A 2 8.30 -6.31 -11.69
N ASP A 3 9.54 -6.24 -11.19
CA ASP A 3 10.29 -7.34 -10.60
C ASP A 3 9.79 -7.64 -9.18
N GLY A 4 8.75 -8.47 -9.09
CA GLY A 4 8.40 -9.18 -7.86
C GLY A 4 9.17 -10.50 -7.75
N PRO A 5 9.16 -11.17 -6.59
CA PRO A 5 9.74 -12.50 -6.48
C PRO A 5 9.14 -13.42 -7.54
N HIS A 6 9.98 -14.18 -8.24
CA HIS A 6 9.56 -15.16 -9.25
C HIS A 6 9.76 -16.57 -8.70
N GLN A 7 9.10 -17.56 -9.31
CA GLN A 7 9.07 -18.98 -8.90
C GLN A 7 10.42 -19.61 -8.53
N ALA A 8 11.53 -19.05 -9.04
CA ALA A 8 12.89 -19.50 -8.74
C ALA A 8 13.47 -18.97 -7.41
N THR A 9 12.73 -18.18 -6.63
CA THR A 9 13.21 -17.62 -5.36
C THR A 9 13.12 -18.69 -4.26
N PRO A 10 14.25 -19.22 -3.74
CA PRO A 10 14.22 -20.29 -2.75
C PRO A 10 13.55 -19.81 -1.44
N GLY A 11 12.59 -20.58 -0.92
CA GLY A 11 11.89 -20.28 0.36
C GLY A 11 10.61 -19.45 0.23
N SER A 12 10.14 -19.17 -0.99
CA SER A 12 8.85 -18.52 -1.20
C SER A 12 7.70 -19.53 -1.11
N GLU A 13 7.20 -19.79 0.11
CA GLU A 13 5.96 -20.55 0.29
C GLU A 13 4.75 -19.65 0.04
N LEU A 14 3.92 -20.01 -0.94
CA LEU A 14 2.60 -19.41 -1.12
C LEU A 14 1.69 -19.86 0.03
N SER A 15 1.02 -18.91 0.68
CA SER A 15 -0.12 -19.26 1.54
C SER A 15 -1.16 -19.98 0.68
N PRO A 16 -1.78 -21.08 1.14
CA PRO A 16 -2.72 -21.89 0.34
C PRO A 16 -3.94 -21.10 -0.16
N ASP A 17 -4.21 -19.92 0.39
CA ASP A 17 -5.31 -19.04 0.01
C ASP A 17 -4.96 -18.04 -1.12
N VAL A 18 -3.73 -18.06 -1.66
CA VAL A 18 -3.30 -17.13 -2.72
C VAL A 18 -3.19 -17.88 -4.06
N PRO A 19 -4.15 -17.69 -4.99
CA PRO A 19 -4.26 -18.53 -6.18
C PRO A 19 -3.11 -18.36 -7.19
N THR A 20 -2.44 -17.20 -7.24
CA THR A 20 -1.18 -17.04 -7.99
C THR A 20 -0.22 -16.06 -7.31
N LEU A 21 1.09 -16.22 -7.52
CA LEU A 21 2.12 -15.30 -7.03
C LEU A 21 1.94 -13.86 -7.58
N ALA A 22 1.22 -13.69 -8.70
CA ALA A 22 0.82 -12.40 -9.25
C ALA A 22 -0.28 -11.68 -8.42
N ASP A 23 -1.04 -12.44 -7.62
CA ASP A 23 -2.05 -11.92 -6.70
C ASP A 23 -1.44 -11.52 -5.34
N PHE A 24 -0.25 -12.04 -5.01
CA PHE A 24 0.48 -11.69 -3.81
C PHE A 24 0.99 -10.24 -3.92
N ARG A 25 0.29 -9.31 -3.27
CA ARG A 25 0.73 -7.91 -3.15
C ARG A 25 0.71 -7.49 -1.69
N THR A 26 1.88 -7.20 -1.15
CA THR A 26 2.06 -6.71 0.22
C THR A 26 1.52 -5.29 0.40
N ILE A 27 1.40 -4.51 -0.68
CA ILE A 27 0.70 -3.22 -0.67
C ILE A 27 -0.39 -3.16 -1.73
N LYS A 28 -1.58 -2.69 -1.34
CA LYS A 28 -2.66 -2.30 -2.25
C LYS A 28 -2.78 -0.78 -2.27
N ILE A 29 -2.90 -0.21 -3.47
CA ILE A 29 -3.08 1.23 -3.65
C ILE A 29 -4.45 1.47 -4.27
N GLU A 30 -5.28 2.26 -3.60
CA GLU A 30 -6.57 2.73 -4.11
C GLU A 30 -6.45 4.22 -4.43
N ILE A 31 -6.81 4.59 -5.65
CA ILE A 31 -6.79 5.98 -6.09
C ILE A 31 -8.22 6.44 -6.36
N GLY A 32 -8.62 7.53 -5.70
CA GLY A 32 -9.88 8.20 -5.96
C GLY A 32 -9.68 9.61 -6.49
N VAL A 33 -10.39 9.97 -7.55
CA VAL A 33 -10.61 11.36 -8.01
C VAL A 33 -12.05 11.74 -7.67
N SER A 34 -12.23 12.70 -6.77
CA SER A 34 -13.55 13.13 -6.28
C SER A 34 -14.31 12.12 -5.40
N GLN A 35 -13.83 10.89 -5.21
CA GLN A 35 -14.46 9.98 -4.24
C GLN A 35 -14.29 10.51 -2.80
N PRO A 36 -15.35 10.48 -1.97
CA PRO A 36 -15.24 10.88 -0.59
C PRO A 36 -14.51 9.82 0.26
N TRP A 37 -13.96 10.29 1.37
CA TRP A 37 -13.57 9.42 2.49
C TRP A 37 -14.82 8.85 3.16
N GLY A 38 -14.69 7.72 3.85
CA GLY A 38 -15.76 7.11 4.62
C GLY A 38 -16.07 5.65 4.30
N MET A 39 -17.06 5.11 5.00
CA MET A 39 -17.40 3.67 5.04
C MET A 39 -18.59 3.27 4.16
N THR A 40 -19.20 4.21 3.44
CA THR A 40 -20.31 3.94 2.50
C THR A 40 -19.77 3.31 1.21
N GLN A 41 -20.64 2.59 0.49
CA GLN A 41 -20.29 1.98 -0.79
C GLN A 41 -19.69 3.02 -1.76
N GLY A 42 -18.56 2.69 -2.38
CA GLY A 42 -17.84 3.58 -3.30
C GLY A 42 -16.88 4.58 -2.63
N GLN A 43 -16.87 4.67 -1.30
CA GLN A 43 -15.92 5.50 -0.55
C GLN A 43 -14.59 4.77 -0.30
N LEU A 44 -13.53 5.56 -0.14
CA LEU A 44 -12.16 5.03 -0.09
C LEU A 44 -11.88 4.21 1.17
N ASP A 45 -12.33 4.66 2.36
CA ASP A 45 -12.04 3.92 3.61
C ASP A 45 -12.70 2.54 3.60
N ARG A 46 -13.93 2.43 3.05
CA ARG A 46 -14.62 1.15 2.91
C ARG A 46 -13.80 0.14 2.09
N LYS A 47 -13.25 0.57 0.95
CA LYS A 47 -12.44 -0.32 0.11
C LYS A 47 -11.16 -0.72 0.82
N ALA A 48 -10.46 0.22 1.45
CA ALA A 48 -9.24 -0.12 2.21
C ALA A 48 -9.53 -1.10 3.35
N ILE A 49 -10.45 -0.75 4.25
CA ILE A 49 -10.67 -1.46 5.52
C ILE A 49 -11.47 -2.76 5.34
N SER A 50 -12.49 -2.76 4.48
CA SER A 50 -13.42 -3.89 4.36
C SER A 50 -13.09 -4.83 3.20
N VAL A 51 -12.22 -4.41 2.28
CA VAL A 51 -11.86 -5.22 1.10
C VAL A 51 -10.36 -5.48 1.09
N TRP A 52 -9.53 -4.44 0.98
CA TRP A 52 -8.10 -4.63 0.72
C TRP A 52 -7.33 -5.23 1.89
N THR A 53 -7.57 -4.79 3.12
CA THR A 53 -6.91 -5.36 4.30
C THR A 53 -7.39 -6.77 4.65
N MET A 54 -8.48 -7.24 4.04
CA MET A 54 -8.99 -8.61 4.20
C MET A 54 -8.36 -9.59 3.19
N VAL A 55 -7.64 -9.09 2.18
CA VAL A 55 -6.96 -9.95 1.20
C VAL A 55 -5.71 -10.54 1.83
N ALA A 56 -5.57 -11.86 1.79
CA ALA A 56 -4.40 -12.58 2.29
C ALA A 56 -3.11 -12.04 1.64
N GLY A 57 -2.09 -11.80 2.46
CA GLY A 57 -0.80 -11.28 2.03
C GLY A 57 -0.73 -9.75 1.87
N VAL A 58 -1.84 -9.02 1.97
CA VAL A 58 -1.80 -7.56 2.06
C VAL A 58 -1.31 -7.15 3.44
N GLU A 59 -0.22 -6.38 3.46
CA GLU A 59 0.37 -5.82 4.67
C GLU A 59 -0.06 -4.37 4.87
N TYR A 60 -0.25 -3.62 3.77
CA TYR A 60 -0.67 -2.23 3.79
C TYR A 60 -1.72 -1.92 2.72
N ALA A 61 -2.67 -1.05 3.05
CA ALA A 61 -3.57 -0.44 2.07
C ALA A 61 -3.37 1.08 2.07
N LEU A 62 -2.90 1.63 0.95
CA LEU A 62 -2.71 3.06 0.75
C LEU A 62 -3.88 3.60 -0.08
N CYS A 63 -4.69 4.48 0.50
CA CYS A 63 -5.65 5.26 -0.25
C CYS A 63 -5.06 6.63 -0.58
N VAL A 64 -5.16 7.05 -1.83
CA VAL A 64 -4.86 8.41 -2.29
C VAL A 64 -6.12 9.02 -2.86
N LYS A 65 -6.46 10.22 -2.42
CA LYS A 65 -7.58 11.01 -2.91
C LYS A 65 -7.06 12.27 -3.57
N PHE A 66 -7.54 12.55 -4.77
CA PHE A 66 -7.38 13.82 -5.46
C PHE A 66 -8.67 14.63 -5.39
N ASP A 67 -8.51 15.95 -5.34
CA ASP A 67 -9.59 16.86 -5.69
C ASP A 67 -9.89 16.78 -7.22
N PRO A 68 -11.07 17.28 -7.67
CA PRO A 68 -11.49 17.11 -9.07
C PRO A 68 -10.55 17.74 -10.10
N ASN A 69 -9.78 18.76 -9.70
CA ASN A 69 -8.83 19.47 -10.56
C ASN A 69 -7.37 19.03 -10.33
N PHE A 70 -7.14 17.98 -9.54
CA PHE A 70 -5.81 17.46 -9.19
C PHE A 70 -4.86 18.49 -8.57
N ALA A 71 -5.38 19.59 -8.05
CA ALA A 71 -4.59 20.62 -7.40
C ALA A 71 -4.10 20.17 -6.02
N ASN A 72 -4.86 19.29 -5.35
CA ASN A 72 -4.54 18.78 -4.03
C ASN A 72 -4.74 17.27 -3.99
N ALA A 73 -3.88 16.62 -3.20
CA ALA A 73 -4.03 15.23 -2.87
C ALA A 73 -3.88 14.98 -1.37
N GLU A 74 -4.59 13.98 -0.89
CA GLU A 74 -4.54 13.48 0.47
C GLU A 74 -4.35 11.97 0.45
N TYR A 75 -3.82 11.41 1.53
CA TYR A 75 -3.68 9.97 1.69
C TYR A 75 -4.07 9.47 3.07
N LYS A 76 -4.37 8.18 3.13
CA LYS A 76 -4.44 7.38 4.35
C LYS A 76 -3.68 6.08 4.11
N LEU A 77 -2.84 5.69 5.07
CA LEU A 77 -2.10 4.44 5.05
C LEU A 77 -2.61 3.54 6.17
N TYR A 78 -3.26 2.45 5.80
CA TYR A 78 -3.75 1.43 6.71
C TYR A 78 -2.75 0.30 6.83
N ASP A 79 -2.47 -0.11 8.07
CA ASP A 79 -1.70 -1.30 8.39
C ASP A 79 -2.67 -2.48 8.60
N ALA A 80 -2.63 -3.48 7.72
CA ALA A 80 -3.55 -4.62 7.75
C ALA A 80 -3.42 -5.49 9.02
N ARG A 81 -2.34 -5.35 9.80
CA ARG A 81 -2.13 -6.08 11.06
C ARG A 81 -2.84 -5.44 12.25
N VAL A 82 -3.23 -4.17 12.15
CA VAL A 82 -3.95 -3.49 13.22
C VAL A 82 -5.38 -4.00 13.27
N ASN A 83 -5.82 -4.49 14.43
CA ASN A 83 -7.20 -4.93 14.64
C ASN A 83 -7.72 -4.43 16.00
N PRO A 84 -8.82 -3.66 16.06
CA PRO A 84 -9.64 -3.20 14.93
C PRO A 84 -8.97 -2.10 14.10
N LEU A 85 -9.16 -2.16 12.78
CA LEU A 85 -8.87 -1.04 11.90
C LEU A 85 -9.87 0.10 12.18
N VAL A 86 -9.35 1.28 12.48
CA VAL A 86 -10.14 2.49 12.70
C VAL A 86 -9.97 3.47 11.53
N GLN A 87 -10.94 4.36 11.33
CA GLN A 87 -10.80 5.41 10.32
C GLN A 87 -9.68 6.37 10.71
N LEU A 88 -8.75 6.58 9.79
CA LEU A 88 -7.67 7.54 9.95
C LEU A 88 -8.12 8.93 9.48
N ALA A 89 -7.52 9.97 10.04
CA ALA A 89 -7.61 11.31 9.47
C ALA A 89 -6.78 11.36 8.16
N PRO A 90 -7.29 11.98 7.10
CA PRO A 90 -6.51 12.16 5.87
C PRO A 90 -5.31 13.07 6.12
N LEU A 91 -4.17 12.72 5.52
CA LEU A 91 -2.95 13.52 5.55
C LEU A 91 -2.68 14.11 4.17
N PRO A 92 -2.21 15.36 4.06
CA PRO A 92 -1.98 15.98 2.77
C PRO A 92 -0.71 15.44 2.09
N ILE A 93 -0.75 15.29 0.77
CA ILE A 93 0.43 15.07 -0.07
C ILE A 93 0.89 16.42 -0.62
N ARG A 94 2.08 16.87 -0.20
CA ARG A 94 2.61 18.21 -0.48
C ARG A 94 4.04 18.17 -1.01
N ALA A 95 4.37 19.24 -1.75
CA ALA A 95 5.73 19.57 -2.14
C ALA A 95 6.62 19.90 -0.92
N PRO A 96 7.96 19.74 -1.02
CA PRO A 96 8.68 19.14 -2.14
C PRO A 96 8.68 17.60 -2.10
N ARG A 97 8.29 17.00 -0.98
CA ARG A 97 8.23 15.55 -0.77
C ARG A 97 7.22 15.20 0.31
N THR A 98 6.50 14.10 0.15
CA THR A 98 5.66 13.50 1.20
C THR A 98 6.02 12.03 1.31
N VAL A 99 6.80 11.69 2.33
CA VAL A 99 7.40 10.36 2.45
C VAL A 99 6.62 9.51 3.44
N ILE A 100 6.18 8.33 2.99
CA ILE A 100 5.72 7.26 3.88
C ILE A 100 6.85 6.28 4.15
N GLN A 101 6.78 5.62 5.30
CA GLN A 101 7.72 4.59 5.71
C GLN A 101 6.99 3.25 5.77
N LEU A 102 7.56 2.23 5.15
CA LEU A 102 7.04 0.88 5.11
C LEU A 102 8.10 -0.07 5.67
N ASP A 103 7.68 -1.07 6.42
CA ASP A 103 8.60 -2.14 6.84
C ASP A 103 9.05 -2.95 5.61
N GLY A 104 10.35 -2.95 5.34
CA GLY A 104 10.92 -3.59 4.16
C GLY A 104 10.79 -5.11 4.17
N ARG A 105 10.79 -5.75 5.34
CA ARG A 105 10.56 -7.20 5.44
C ARG A 105 9.13 -7.53 5.07
N ARG A 106 8.17 -6.73 5.56
CA ARG A 106 6.75 -6.88 5.27
C ARG A 106 6.47 -6.67 3.79
N ILE A 107 7.07 -5.65 3.18
CA ILE A 107 6.92 -5.40 1.74
C ILE A 107 7.48 -6.54 0.88
N LEU A 108 8.54 -7.21 1.32
CA LEU A 108 9.08 -8.38 0.65
C LEU A 108 8.38 -9.70 1.00
N GLY A 109 7.35 -9.69 1.87
CA GLY A 109 6.69 -10.90 2.33
C GLY A 109 7.58 -11.82 3.17
N ILE A 110 8.67 -11.30 3.75
CA ILE A 110 9.64 -12.10 4.51
C ILE A 110 9.06 -12.44 5.88
N PRO A 111 8.95 -13.73 6.25
CA PRO A 111 8.44 -14.14 7.54
C PRO A 111 9.27 -13.60 8.72
N PRO A 112 8.69 -13.45 9.93
CA PRO A 112 9.46 -13.16 11.14
C PRO A 112 10.61 -14.16 11.34
N GLY A 113 11.77 -13.70 11.81
CA GLY A 113 12.93 -14.56 12.08
C GLY A 113 13.82 -14.90 10.88
N MET A 114 13.32 -14.78 9.64
CA MET A 114 14.14 -14.91 8.42
C MET A 114 15.09 -13.72 8.26
N ARG A 115 16.22 -13.85 7.56
CA ARG A 115 17.10 -12.69 7.31
C ARG A 115 16.51 -11.79 6.23
N LEU A 116 16.63 -10.46 6.40
CA LEU A 116 16.35 -9.52 5.31
C LEU A 116 17.43 -9.66 4.23
N LEU A 117 17.05 -9.49 2.97
CA LEU A 117 18.00 -9.52 1.85
C LEU A 117 19.11 -8.48 2.07
N VAL A 118 20.36 -8.90 1.88
CA VAL A 118 21.53 -8.02 2.00
C VAL A 118 21.37 -6.84 1.04
N GLY A 119 21.50 -5.62 1.57
CA GLY A 119 21.34 -4.39 0.79
C GLY A 119 19.91 -3.88 0.66
N PHE A 120 18.88 -4.64 1.05
CA PHE A 120 17.51 -4.13 1.13
C PHE A 120 17.28 -3.41 2.46
N PRO A 121 16.67 -2.21 2.47
CA PRO A 121 16.50 -1.44 3.70
C PRO A 121 15.45 -2.07 4.61
N ALA A 122 15.70 -2.05 5.92
CA ALA A 122 14.73 -2.48 6.92
C ALA A 122 13.47 -1.60 6.90
N THR A 123 13.62 -0.32 6.56
CA THR A 123 12.53 0.63 6.35
C THR A 123 12.61 1.19 4.94
N LEU A 124 11.59 0.94 4.14
CA LEU A 124 11.45 1.47 2.79
C LEU A 124 10.76 2.83 2.84
N SER A 125 11.47 3.88 2.41
CA SER A 125 10.91 5.21 2.24
C SER A 125 10.33 5.37 0.84
N VAL A 126 9.07 5.80 0.73
CA VAL A 126 8.40 6.07 -0.54
C VAL A 126 7.89 7.50 -0.56
N ASP A 127 8.35 8.29 -1.53
CA ASP A 127 7.83 9.64 -1.76
C ASP A 127 6.54 9.58 -2.61
N LEU A 128 5.43 9.99 -2.00
CA LEU A 128 4.12 10.05 -2.63
C LEU A 128 3.98 11.28 -3.53
N TYR A 129 4.78 12.34 -3.34
CA TYR A 129 4.66 13.56 -4.14
C TYR A 129 5.32 13.42 -5.52
N SER A 130 6.48 12.77 -5.60
CA SER A 130 7.23 12.60 -6.86
C SER A 130 6.39 12.06 -8.03
N PRO A 131 5.60 10.97 -7.90
CA PRO A 131 4.76 10.47 -9.00
C PRO A 131 3.66 11.45 -9.43
N LEU A 132 3.18 12.31 -8.52
CA LEU A 132 2.14 13.30 -8.85
C LEU A 132 2.68 14.36 -9.81
N VAL A 133 3.94 14.77 -9.62
CA VAL A 133 4.60 15.72 -10.53
C VAL A 133 4.65 15.17 -11.95
N TRP A 134 4.75 13.85 -12.13
CA TRP A 134 4.69 13.21 -13.43
C TRP A 134 3.25 13.11 -13.97
N ALA A 135 2.28 12.81 -13.11
CA ALA A 135 0.88 12.65 -13.52
C ALA A 135 0.18 13.97 -13.86
N MET A 136 0.68 15.11 -13.37
CA MET A 136 0.14 16.45 -13.63
C MET A 136 0.81 17.18 -14.81
N ARG A 137 1.73 16.53 -15.52
CA ARG A 137 2.31 17.04 -16.77
C ARG A 137 1.54 16.52 -17.97
#